data_AF-A0A4S4K233-F1
#
_entry.id   AF-A0A4S4K233-F1
#
_cell.length_a   1.000
_cell.length_b   1.000
_cell.length_c   1.000
_cell.angle_alpha   90.00
_cell.angle_beta   90.00
_cell.angle_gamma   90.00
#
_symmetry.space_group_name_H-M   'P 1'
#
loop_
_entity.id
_entity.type
_entity.pdbx_description
1 polymer ?
#
loop_
_entity_poly.entity_id
_entity_poly.type
_entity_poly.pdbx_seq_one_letter_code
_entity_poly.pdbx_strand_id
1 'polypeptide(L)'
;MNNILSVRLENFQSHLDTWVDFDKGLNVIVGQSDSGKTAIIRAIRWVLFNLPRGTDFVRVGANFVRVTIQFENGATIIRERKSSKNRYIIKKANDEELVLEGFGTQVPKEVLEAHGMFPLRVDRDNELHLHLAQQLDGPFLLEQTGSVRAKTIGRISGAHYLDMAIRDTSKDLSQLQQRKKHGQEEVEQLQHQLEPYQALNDSKEKINKAEAFMAQLKAKQERLEKWKSLQAEYKEQQQEKAKMLRTKQLVSGALNWEVKLENIQNAMYRLKELKRKQQYVQETKTAIIVCKQWIEKTKHVQTVQDIFEKIVANEQKREQLGKLSSSYQQLKKEQQDLKDRLQQTEFVLNEPIQQLGQVHEQTRRLRQLSNLSIQKKGLHIELSSLKKQLQSLEKIDPLNEQLGFVDKKVATMETLKQKRVQYEDLKNRIDKGKTFIEKTLVDLSKLEKEYEQALVNEGTCPLCGHEVNQEKVMTFLHE
;
A
#
# COMPACT_ATOMS: atom_id res chain seq x y z
N MET A 1 3.38 49.51 80.30
CA MET A 1 3.17 48.78 81.57
C MET A 1 2.07 49.53 82.30
N ASN A 2 0.97 48.86 82.65
CA ASN A 2 -0.23 49.57 83.10
C ASN A 2 -0.36 49.47 84.62
N ASN A 3 -0.42 50.62 85.29
CA ASN A 3 -0.62 50.67 86.73
C ASN A 3 -2.05 50.28 87.09
N ILE A 4 -2.22 49.69 88.27
CA ILE A 4 -3.54 49.36 88.84
C ILE A 4 -4.10 50.62 89.49
N LEU A 5 -5.31 51.02 89.12
CA LEU A 5 -6.04 52.16 89.71
C LEU A 5 -6.90 51.71 90.88
N SER A 6 -7.64 50.62 90.73
CA SER A 6 -8.55 50.14 91.76
C SER A 6 -8.73 48.63 91.69
N VAL A 7 -9.05 48.03 92.84
CA VAL A 7 -9.36 46.61 92.98
C VAL A 7 -10.61 46.44 93.83
N ARG A 8 -11.56 45.67 93.30
CA ARG A 8 -12.75 45.21 94.04
C ARG A 8 -12.66 43.71 94.29
N LEU A 9 -12.86 43.30 95.53
CA LEU A 9 -12.89 41.91 95.95
C LEU A 9 -14.30 41.56 96.46
N GLU A 10 -14.98 40.65 95.78
CA GLU A 10 -16.29 40.12 96.19
C GLU A 10 -16.13 38.64 96.58
N ASN A 11 -16.47 38.30 97.83
CA ASN A 11 -16.41 36.95 98.41
C ASN A 11 -15.02 36.28 98.32
N PHE A 12 -13.96 37.07 98.51
CA PHE A 12 -12.57 36.60 98.45
C PHE A 12 -11.96 36.53 99.85
N GLN A 13 -11.70 35.32 100.36
CA GLN A 13 -11.20 35.05 101.72
C GLN A 13 -12.01 35.81 102.80
N SER A 14 -11.38 36.70 103.56
CA SER A 14 -12.02 37.52 104.61
C SER A 14 -12.91 38.65 104.06
N HIS A 15 -12.81 38.98 102.78
CA HIS A 15 -13.49 40.13 102.17
C HIS A 15 -14.89 39.74 101.66
N LEU A 16 -15.94 40.43 102.14
CA LEU A 16 -17.32 40.27 101.61
C LEU A 16 -17.45 41.02 100.29
N ASP A 17 -17.26 42.34 100.37
CA ASP A 17 -17.18 43.27 99.25
C ASP A 17 -16.22 44.37 99.73
N THR A 18 -15.02 44.42 99.16
CA THR A 18 -14.00 45.39 99.54
C THR A 18 -13.52 46.10 98.29
N TRP A 19 -13.56 47.43 98.34
CA TRP A 19 -13.08 48.31 97.29
C TRP A 19 -11.82 49.02 97.78
N VAL A 20 -10.76 48.98 96.98
CA VAL A 20 -9.46 49.61 97.28
C VAL A 20 -9.06 50.46 96.08
N ASP A 21 -8.93 51.76 96.30
CA ASP A 21 -8.35 52.69 95.34
C ASP A 21 -6.86 52.88 95.61
N PHE A 22 -6.06 52.86 94.56
CA PHE A 22 -4.63 53.10 94.59
C PHE A 22 -4.32 54.47 94.01
N ASP A 23 -3.45 55.21 94.68
CA ASP A 23 -2.92 56.48 94.18
C ASP A 23 -1.62 56.25 93.41
N LYS A 24 -1.13 57.28 92.73
CA LYS A 24 0.15 57.25 92.03
C LYS A 24 1.30 57.19 93.04
N GLY A 25 2.25 56.29 92.79
CA GLY A 25 3.46 56.14 93.62
C GLY A 25 3.34 55.02 94.65
N LEU A 26 3.80 55.29 95.88
CA LEU A 26 3.90 54.27 96.93
C LEU A 26 2.60 54.16 97.73
N ASN A 27 1.92 53.02 97.58
CA ASN A 27 0.73 52.69 98.35
C ASN A 27 1.12 51.71 99.47
N VAL A 28 0.79 52.04 100.73
CA VAL A 28 1.11 51.18 101.89
C VAL A 28 -0.18 50.72 102.58
N ILE A 29 -0.40 49.41 102.62
CA ILE A 29 -1.57 48.80 103.27
C ILE A 29 -1.22 48.44 104.72
N VAL A 30 -1.74 49.20 105.68
CA VAL A 30 -1.52 49.02 107.14
C VAL A 30 -2.75 48.47 107.85
N GLY A 31 -2.59 47.99 109.09
CA GLY A 31 -3.63 47.30 109.87
C GLY A 31 -3.07 46.19 110.78
N GLN A 32 -3.93 45.44 111.46
CA GLN A 32 -3.51 44.34 112.34
C GLN A 32 -3.08 43.11 111.53
N SER A 33 -2.32 42.20 112.14
CA SER A 33 -2.07 40.87 111.57
C SER A 33 -3.41 40.14 111.36
N ASP A 34 -3.48 39.28 110.34
CA ASP A 34 -4.69 38.50 109.97
C ASP A 34 -5.95 39.32 109.62
N SER A 35 -5.80 40.63 109.38
CA SER A 35 -6.90 41.51 108.93
C SER A 35 -7.26 41.37 107.43
N GLY A 36 -6.63 40.45 106.70
CA GLY A 36 -6.91 40.23 105.27
C GLY A 36 -6.05 41.02 104.29
N LYS A 37 -5.05 41.80 104.74
CA LYS A 37 -4.18 42.59 103.83
C LYS A 37 -3.51 41.74 102.74
N THR A 38 -2.98 40.57 103.12
CA THR A 38 -2.36 39.64 102.18
C THR A 38 -3.37 39.10 101.17
N ALA A 39 -4.66 39.01 101.54
CA ALA A 39 -5.72 38.59 100.64
C ALA A 39 -5.90 39.57 99.47
N ILE A 40 -5.66 40.88 99.67
CA ILE A 40 -5.67 41.88 98.59
C ILE A 40 -4.60 41.57 97.55
N ILE A 41 -3.36 41.34 97.97
CA ILE A 41 -2.24 41.00 97.07
C ILE A 41 -2.50 39.65 96.39
N ARG A 42 -3.04 38.66 97.12
CA ARG A 42 -3.44 37.36 96.55
C ARG A 42 -4.56 37.48 95.51
N ALA A 43 -5.52 38.36 95.72
CA ALA A 43 -6.60 38.61 94.77
C ALA A 43 -6.06 39.24 93.48
N ILE A 44 -5.17 40.23 93.59
CA ILE A 44 -4.50 40.83 92.44
C ILE A 44 -3.72 39.75 91.66
N ARG A 45 -2.93 38.95 92.37
CA ARG A 45 -2.19 37.83 91.77
C ARG A 45 -3.09 36.80 91.09
N TRP A 46 -4.27 36.54 91.67
CA TRP A 46 -5.23 35.59 91.11
C TRP A 46 -5.81 36.06 89.79
N VAL A 47 -6.10 37.35 89.66
CA VAL A 47 -6.55 37.94 88.39
C VAL A 47 -5.42 37.97 87.35
N LEU A 48 -4.21 38.37 87.74
CA LEU A 48 -3.12 38.55 86.78
C LEU A 48 -2.51 37.23 86.29
N PHE A 49 -2.37 36.24 87.19
CA PHE A 49 -1.57 35.04 86.93
C PHE A 49 -2.32 33.73 87.19
N ASN A 50 -3.63 33.76 87.51
CA ASN A 50 -4.42 32.59 87.89
C ASN A 50 -3.79 31.78 89.05
N LEU A 51 -3.15 32.48 90.00
CA LEU A 51 -2.48 31.92 91.18
C LEU A 51 -2.99 32.60 92.46
N PRO A 52 -3.36 31.87 93.54
CA PRO A 52 -3.24 30.42 93.71
C PRO A 52 -4.29 29.62 92.91
N ARG A 53 -3.98 28.35 92.63
CA ARG A 53 -4.94 27.40 92.05
C ARG A 53 -5.89 26.87 93.14
N GLY A 54 -6.98 26.24 92.72
CA GLY A 54 -7.98 25.68 93.66
C GLY A 54 -9.13 26.64 93.97
N THR A 55 -9.81 26.43 95.10
CA THR A 55 -10.97 27.22 95.54
C THR A 55 -10.83 27.75 96.97
N ASP A 56 -9.64 27.60 97.58
CA ASP A 56 -9.38 27.97 98.98
C ASP A 56 -9.47 29.48 99.25
N PHE A 57 -9.51 30.28 98.19
CA PHE A 57 -9.72 31.72 98.24
C PHE A 57 -11.21 32.12 98.21
N VAL A 58 -12.14 31.18 97.99
CA VAL A 58 -13.58 31.45 98.07
C VAL A 58 -13.97 31.56 99.54
N ARG A 59 -14.68 32.63 99.91
CA ARG A 59 -15.18 32.82 101.27
C ARG A 59 -16.14 31.67 101.67
N VAL A 60 -16.00 31.17 102.90
CA VAL A 60 -16.89 30.12 103.44
C VAL A 60 -18.35 30.60 103.42
N GLY A 61 -19.23 29.80 102.83
CA GLY A 61 -20.66 30.12 102.67
C GLY A 61 -21.01 30.92 101.40
N ALA A 62 -20.02 31.30 100.57
CA ALA A 62 -20.26 31.97 99.30
C ALA A 62 -20.25 30.99 98.11
N ASN A 63 -21.15 31.20 97.15
CA ASN A 63 -21.27 30.35 95.95
C ASN A 63 -20.50 30.90 94.73
N PHE A 64 -19.88 32.08 94.88
CA PHE A 64 -19.10 32.74 93.85
C PHE A 64 -17.99 33.58 94.47
N VAL A 65 -16.97 33.86 93.66
CA VAL A 65 -15.91 34.83 93.96
C VAL A 65 -15.67 35.66 92.71
N ARG A 66 -15.51 36.97 92.89
CA ARG A 66 -15.21 37.89 91.80
C ARG A 66 -14.16 38.89 92.25
N VAL A 67 -13.16 39.11 91.41
CA VAL A 67 -12.18 40.18 91.61
C VAL A 67 -12.13 41.02 90.34
N THR A 68 -12.26 42.32 90.51
CA THR A 68 -12.23 43.30 89.41
C THR A 68 -11.04 44.21 89.61
N ILE A 69 -10.23 44.38 88.55
CA ILE A 69 -9.07 45.28 88.55
C ILE A 69 -9.24 46.27 87.42
N GLN A 70 -9.12 47.56 87.74
CA GLN A 70 -9.07 48.64 86.75
C GLN A 70 -7.63 49.12 86.57
N PHE A 71 -7.23 49.32 85.32
CA PHE A 71 -5.90 49.76 84.96
C PHE A 71 -5.91 51.18 84.40
N GLU A 72 -4.76 51.87 84.47
CA GLU A 72 -4.60 53.25 83.99
C GLU A 72 -4.84 53.41 82.48
N ASN A 73 -4.67 52.34 81.70
CA ASN A 73 -4.97 52.33 80.26
C ASN A 73 -6.48 52.23 79.93
N GLY A 74 -7.36 52.26 80.94
CA GLY A 74 -8.81 52.12 80.78
C GLY A 74 -9.29 50.66 80.61
N ALA A 75 -8.38 49.67 80.67
CA ALA A 75 -8.78 48.27 80.68
C ALA A 75 -9.29 47.88 82.08
N THR A 76 -10.38 47.12 82.11
CA THR A 76 -10.91 46.49 83.32
C THR A 76 -10.89 44.98 83.13
N ILE A 77 -10.23 44.26 84.03
CA ILE A 77 -10.17 42.81 84.01
C ILE A 77 -10.95 42.27 85.20
N ILE A 78 -11.97 41.46 84.90
CA ILE A 78 -12.81 40.81 85.90
C ILE A 78 -12.53 39.32 85.84
N ARG A 79 -12.11 38.76 86.97
CA ARG A 79 -12.03 37.31 87.17
C ARG A 79 -13.23 36.86 87.97
N GLU A 80 -14.00 35.92 87.43
CA GLU A 80 -15.14 35.35 88.14
C GLU A 80 -15.06 33.82 88.15
N ARG A 81 -15.29 33.26 89.34
CA ARG A 81 -15.43 31.81 89.52
C ARG A 81 -16.68 31.50 90.34
N LYS A 82 -17.49 30.60 89.79
CA LYS A 82 -18.69 29.98 90.36
C LYS A 82 -18.52 28.46 90.30
N SER A 83 -19.36 27.71 90.99
CA SER A 83 -19.39 26.24 90.89
C SER A 83 -19.52 25.75 89.45
N SER A 84 -20.28 26.47 88.60
CA SER A 84 -20.56 26.11 87.21
C SER A 84 -19.79 26.92 86.15
N LYS A 85 -19.14 28.03 86.52
CA LYS A 85 -18.51 28.96 85.56
C LYS A 85 -17.15 29.44 86.03
N ASN A 86 -16.18 29.46 85.14
CA ASN A 86 -14.84 29.97 85.40
C ASN A 86 -14.41 30.83 84.21
N ARG A 87 -14.36 32.15 84.39
CA ARG A 87 -14.22 33.10 83.27
C ARG A 87 -13.38 34.33 83.58
N TYR A 88 -12.82 34.91 82.53
CA TYR A 88 -12.32 36.26 82.50
C TYR A 88 -13.28 37.13 81.70
N ILE A 89 -13.47 38.37 82.12
CA ILE A 89 -14.19 39.39 81.34
C ILE A 89 -13.26 40.59 81.23
N ILE A 90 -12.96 40.99 80.00
CA ILE A 90 -12.12 42.16 79.72
C ILE A 90 -13.03 43.25 79.15
N LYS A 91 -13.03 44.41 79.78
CA LYS A 91 -13.71 45.61 79.27
C LYS A 91 -12.67 46.65 78.90
N LYS A 92 -12.74 47.20 77.70
CA LYS A 92 -11.94 48.36 77.28
C LYS A 92 -12.90 49.51 77.00
N ALA A 93 -12.43 50.74 77.12
CA ALA A 93 -13.28 51.94 77.05
C ALA A 93 -14.16 52.05 75.78
N ASN A 94 -13.81 51.36 74.68
CA ASN A 94 -14.51 51.43 73.39
C ASN A 94 -14.82 50.06 72.75
N ASP A 95 -14.52 48.92 73.40
CA ASP A 95 -14.75 47.58 72.83
C ASP A 95 -15.90 46.85 73.54
N GLU A 96 -16.54 45.92 72.83
CA GLU A 96 -17.48 44.97 73.42
C GLU A 96 -16.80 44.12 74.53
N GLU A 97 -17.59 43.69 75.52
CA GLU A 97 -17.08 42.89 76.62
C GLU A 97 -16.57 41.52 76.13
N LEU A 98 -15.26 41.30 76.21
CA LEU A 98 -14.68 40.03 75.82
C LEU A 98 -14.76 39.04 77.00
N VAL A 99 -15.61 38.02 76.85
CA VAL A 99 -15.77 36.94 77.83
C VAL A 99 -14.97 35.72 77.40
N LEU A 100 -14.03 35.30 78.24
CA LEU A 100 -13.15 34.16 78.00
C LEU A 100 -13.44 33.07 79.02
N GLU A 101 -13.98 31.95 78.55
CA GLU A 101 -14.26 30.74 79.35
C GLU A 101 -13.36 29.58 78.86
N GLY A 102 -13.12 28.56 79.69
CA GLY A 102 -12.46 27.32 79.24
C GLY A 102 -10.93 27.38 79.01
N PHE A 103 -10.22 28.42 79.46
CA PHE A 103 -8.77 28.61 79.27
C PHE A 103 -7.85 27.66 80.06
N GLY A 104 -8.41 26.64 80.72
CA GLY A 104 -7.64 25.64 81.47
C GLY A 104 -6.80 26.25 82.60
N THR A 105 -5.49 25.98 82.55
CA THR A 105 -4.54 26.33 83.62
C THR A 105 -3.81 27.65 83.37
N GLN A 106 -3.59 28.02 82.12
CA GLN A 106 -2.85 29.22 81.73
C GLN A 106 -3.77 30.43 81.59
N VAL A 107 -3.24 31.62 81.82
CA VAL A 107 -3.98 32.86 81.62
C VAL A 107 -4.13 33.10 80.11
N PRO A 108 -5.33 33.47 79.60
CA PRO A 108 -5.52 33.82 78.20
C PRO A 108 -4.57 34.92 77.74
N LYS A 109 -4.14 34.88 76.48
CA LYS A 109 -3.19 35.87 75.93
C LYS A 109 -3.78 37.28 75.97
N GLU A 110 -5.07 37.40 75.72
CA GLU A 110 -5.82 38.64 75.71
C GLU A 110 -5.80 39.31 77.09
N VAL A 111 -5.81 38.52 78.17
CA VAL A 111 -5.67 39.01 79.55
C VAL A 111 -4.24 39.50 79.78
N LEU A 112 -3.23 38.70 79.38
CA LEU A 112 -1.81 39.07 79.51
C LEU A 112 -1.47 40.36 78.74
N GLU A 113 -2.04 40.53 77.54
CA GLU A 113 -1.91 41.73 76.72
C GLU A 113 -2.63 42.93 77.34
N ALA A 114 -3.82 42.73 77.94
CA ALA A 114 -4.59 43.82 78.54
C ALA A 114 -3.85 44.49 79.72
N HIS A 115 -3.17 43.71 80.57
CA HIS A 115 -2.39 44.26 81.69
C HIS A 115 -0.90 44.45 81.37
N GLY A 116 -0.36 43.77 80.36
CA GLY A 116 1.01 43.94 79.86
C GLY A 116 2.12 43.44 80.81
N MET A 117 1.78 42.54 81.74
CA MET A 117 2.72 42.01 82.74
C MET A 117 3.02 40.54 82.44
N PHE A 118 3.93 40.29 81.51
CA PHE A 118 4.24 38.92 81.09
C PHE A 118 5.15 38.20 82.11
N PRO A 119 4.90 36.91 82.40
CA PRO A 119 5.85 36.10 83.14
C PRO A 119 7.12 35.89 82.31
N LEU A 120 8.29 36.06 82.94
CA LEU A 120 9.57 35.81 82.29
C LEU A 120 9.85 34.31 82.31
N ARG A 121 9.79 33.66 81.15
CA ARG A 121 10.10 32.25 81.02
C ARG A 121 11.61 32.02 80.97
N VAL A 122 12.16 31.46 82.05
CA VAL A 122 13.59 31.18 82.18
C VAL A 122 13.94 29.84 81.53
N ASP A 123 13.11 28.82 81.79
CA ASP A 123 13.27 27.46 81.26
C ASP A 123 11.90 26.82 80.95
N ARG A 124 11.86 25.52 80.65
CA ARG A 124 10.62 24.77 80.44
C ARG A 124 9.71 24.79 81.68
N ASP A 125 10.32 24.65 82.85
CA ASP A 125 9.62 24.46 84.14
C ASP A 125 9.63 25.70 85.04
N ASN A 126 10.46 26.71 84.71
CA ASN A 126 10.67 27.88 85.54
C ASN A 126 10.17 29.15 84.86
N GLU A 127 9.14 29.76 85.44
CA GLU A 127 8.58 31.06 85.08
C GLU A 127 8.70 32.02 86.26
N LEU A 128 9.20 33.23 86.00
CA LEU A 128 9.44 34.25 87.01
C LEU A 128 8.48 35.42 86.83
N HIS A 129 7.74 35.75 87.88
CA HIS A 129 6.84 36.89 87.91
C HIS A 129 7.59 38.09 88.49
N LEU A 130 8.10 38.98 87.63
CA LEU A 130 8.90 40.13 88.05
C LEU A 130 8.08 41.22 88.78
N HIS A 131 6.77 41.22 88.57
CA HIS A 131 5.88 42.31 88.94
C HIS A 131 5.21 42.14 90.32
N LEU A 132 5.21 40.93 90.86
CA LEU A 132 4.60 40.61 92.14
C LEU A 132 5.50 39.68 92.95
N ALA A 133 5.99 40.17 94.09
CA ALA A 133 6.69 39.37 95.09
C ALA A 133 5.68 38.70 96.02
N GLN A 134 5.95 37.46 96.45
CA GLN A 134 5.14 36.74 97.42
C GLN A 134 5.61 37.01 98.85
N GLN A 135 4.73 36.68 99.79
CA GLN A 135 5.09 36.68 101.20
C GLN A 135 6.14 35.59 101.44
N LEU A 136 7.27 35.97 102.07
CA LEU A 136 8.44 35.12 102.30
C LEU A 136 9.20 34.71 101.02
N ASP A 137 8.97 35.38 99.88
CA ASP A 137 9.92 35.26 98.77
C ASP A 137 11.26 35.85 99.23
N GLY A 138 12.33 35.07 99.10
CA GLY A 138 13.66 35.59 99.39
C GLY A 138 14.13 36.63 98.39
N PRO A 139 15.33 37.20 98.62
CA PRO A 139 15.86 38.23 97.75
C PRO A 139 15.99 37.73 96.30
N PHE A 140 15.56 38.58 95.36
CA PHE A 140 15.49 38.26 93.93
C PHE A 140 16.76 37.57 93.43
N LEU A 141 16.61 36.34 92.90
CA LEU A 141 17.66 35.46 92.36
C LEU A 141 18.77 35.02 93.33
N LEU A 142 18.81 35.50 94.57
CA LEU A 142 19.85 35.11 95.53
C LEU A 142 19.65 33.68 96.06
N GLU A 143 18.40 33.25 96.22
CA GLU A 143 18.04 31.89 96.64
C GLU A 143 18.04 30.87 95.49
N GLN A 144 18.06 31.35 94.24
CA GLN A 144 18.05 30.49 93.06
C GLN A 144 19.44 29.88 92.79
N THR A 145 19.46 28.69 92.18
CA THR A 145 20.72 28.04 91.79
C THR A 145 21.50 28.89 90.78
N GLY A 146 22.83 28.73 90.75
CA GLY A 146 23.69 29.48 89.81
C GLY A 146 23.28 29.31 88.35
N SER A 147 22.79 28.14 87.96
CA SER A 147 22.28 27.87 86.60
C SER A 147 21.02 28.68 86.29
N VAL A 148 20.03 28.69 87.20
CA VAL A 148 18.79 29.47 87.04
C VAL A 148 19.09 30.97 87.02
N ARG A 149 20.01 31.43 87.88
CA ARG A 149 20.47 32.82 87.89
C ARG A 149 21.09 33.23 86.56
N ALA A 150 22.05 32.46 86.05
CA ALA A 150 22.70 32.73 84.77
C ALA A 150 21.71 32.74 83.60
N LYS A 151 20.82 31.73 83.54
CA LYS A 151 19.75 31.67 82.52
C LYS A 151 18.80 32.85 82.62
N THR A 152 18.39 33.25 83.83
CA THR A 152 17.47 34.39 84.03
C THR A 152 18.13 35.68 83.55
N ILE A 153 19.39 35.92 83.93
CA ILE A 153 20.15 37.09 83.48
C ILE A 153 20.31 37.07 81.96
N GLY A 154 20.66 35.92 81.36
CA GLY A 154 20.79 35.76 79.91
C GLY A 154 19.47 35.93 79.15
N ARG A 155 18.33 35.61 79.79
CA ARG A 155 16.99 35.88 79.24
C ARG A 155 16.66 37.38 79.31
N ILE A 156 16.94 38.03 80.43
CA ILE A 156 16.71 39.48 80.61
C ILE A 156 17.62 40.30 79.67
N SER A 157 18.88 39.92 79.51
CA SER A 157 19.83 40.63 78.64
C SER A 157 19.68 40.31 77.15
N GLY A 158 18.90 39.29 76.79
CA GLY A 158 18.82 38.80 75.42
C GLY A 158 20.01 37.94 74.96
N ALA A 159 21.02 37.71 75.81
CA ALA A 159 22.19 36.90 75.47
C ALA A 159 21.84 35.45 75.07
N HIS A 160 20.71 34.92 75.55
CA HIS A 160 20.25 33.59 75.19
C HIS A 160 20.06 33.37 73.67
N TYR A 161 19.80 34.42 72.89
CA TYR A 161 19.72 34.31 71.42
C TYR A 161 21.09 33.93 70.81
N LEU A 162 22.18 34.45 71.39
CA LEU A 162 23.53 34.11 70.96
C LEU A 162 23.87 32.67 71.33
N ASP A 163 23.53 32.25 72.55
CA ASP A 163 23.73 30.86 73.00
C ASP A 163 22.95 29.86 72.12
N MET A 164 21.74 30.23 71.69
CA MET A 164 20.95 29.44 70.75
C MET A 164 21.62 29.37 69.38
N ALA A 165 22.05 30.51 68.82
CA ALA A 165 22.72 30.56 67.52
C ALA A 165 24.02 29.73 67.51
N ILE A 166 24.84 29.82 68.56
CA ILE A 166 26.08 29.03 68.69
C ILE A 166 25.75 27.53 68.71
N ARG A 167 24.74 27.13 69.47
CA ARG A 167 24.32 25.73 69.57
C ARG A 167 23.83 25.17 68.24
N ASP A 168 22.97 25.91 67.56
CA ASP A 168 22.36 25.47 66.30
C ASP A 168 23.40 25.38 65.19
N THR A 169 24.25 26.41 65.05
CA THR A 169 25.36 26.41 64.09
C THR A 169 26.38 25.30 64.36
N SER A 170 26.69 25.00 65.62
CA SER A 170 27.58 23.89 65.98
C SER A 170 26.99 22.53 65.60
N LYS A 171 25.68 22.37 65.79
CA LYS A 171 24.95 21.16 65.38
C LYS A 171 24.99 20.99 63.86
N ASP A 172 24.73 22.06 63.12
CA ASP A 172 24.76 22.04 61.66
C ASP A 172 26.16 21.71 61.14
N LEU A 173 27.20 22.31 61.73
CA LEU A 173 28.59 22.03 61.40
C LEU A 173 28.93 20.55 61.58
N SER A 174 28.54 19.97 62.71
CA SER A 174 28.77 18.55 63.00
C SER A 174 28.07 17.63 61.98
N GLN A 175 26.82 17.93 61.61
CA GLN A 175 26.08 17.16 60.61
C GLN A 175 26.73 17.24 59.22
N LEU A 176 27.18 18.43 58.81
CA LEU A 176 27.85 18.61 57.52
C LEU A 176 29.19 17.86 57.47
N GLN A 177 29.96 17.88 58.56
CA GLN A 177 31.22 17.13 58.65
C GLN A 177 30.98 15.62 58.53
N GLN A 178 29.94 15.09 59.17
CA GLN A 178 29.61 13.66 59.06
C GLN A 178 29.20 13.29 57.62
N ARG A 179 28.36 14.10 56.97
CA ARG A 179 27.98 13.88 55.57
C ARG A 179 29.18 13.91 54.63
N LYS A 180 30.09 14.87 54.83
CA LYS A 180 31.33 14.95 54.06
C LYS A 180 32.16 13.68 54.21
N LYS A 181 32.32 13.18 55.43
CA LYS A 181 33.08 11.96 55.72
C LYS A 181 32.46 10.74 55.01
N HIS A 182 31.15 10.55 55.12
CA HIS A 182 30.47 9.46 54.42
C HIS A 182 30.59 9.57 52.90
N GLY A 183 30.43 10.77 52.33
CA GLY A 183 30.62 10.97 50.90
C GLY A 183 32.04 10.66 50.43
N GLN A 184 33.06 10.94 51.26
CA GLN A 184 34.45 10.57 50.96
C GLN A 184 34.65 9.05 51.00
N GLU A 185 34.11 8.37 52.01
CA GLU A 185 34.14 6.91 52.12
C GLU A 185 33.46 6.23 50.92
N GLU A 186 32.31 6.74 50.47
CA GLU A 186 31.60 6.24 49.29
C GLU A 186 32.41 6.42 48.00
N VAL A 187 33.06 7.58 47.82
CA VAL A 187 33.91 7.85 46.65
C VAL A 187 35.08 6.87 46.62
N GLU A 188 35.75 6.63 47.74
CA GLU A 188 36.86 5.66 47.83
C GLU A 188 36.37 4.24 47.51
N GLN A 189 35.22 3.82 48.05
CA GLN A 189 34.63 2.52 47.74
C GLN A 189 34.29 2.36 46.26
N LEU A 190 33.66 3.37 45.64
CA LEU A 190 33.32 3.35 44.22
C LEU A 190 34.56 3.33 43.33
N GLN A 191 35.62 4.06 43.70
CA GLN A 191 36.90 4.02 43.00
C GLN A 191 37.50 2.61 43.03
N HIS A 192 37.50 1.96 44.20
CA HIS A 192 37.99 0.58 44.33
C HIS A 192 37.11 -0.42 43.54
N GLN A 193 35.79 -0.20 43.47
CA GLN A 193 34.90 -1.02 42.64
C GLN A 193 35.12 -0.81 41.14
N LEU A 194 35.64 0.34 40.73
CA LEU A 194 35.95 0.67 39.33
C LEU A 194 37.30 0.12 38.86
N GLU A 195 38.24 -0.19 39.76
CA GLU A 195 39.56 -0.73 39.39
C GLU A 195 39.51 -1.96 38.47
N PRO A 196 38.67 -3.00 38.72
CA PRO A 196 38.58 -4.16 37.84
C PRO A 196 38.06 -3.84 36.44
N TYR A 197 37.31 -2.74 36.30
CA TYR A 197 36.70 -2.32 35.04
C TYR A 197 37.61 -1.43 34.20
N GLN A 198 38.78 -1.01 34.69
CA GLN A 198 39.72 -0.20 33.91
C GLN A 198 40.16 -0.90 32.61
N ALA A 199 40.30 -2.23 32.64
CA ALA A 199 40.70 -3.04 31.49
C ALA A 199 39.59 -3.26 30.43
N LEU A 200 38.35 -2.80 30.67
CA LEU A 200 37.25 -2.91 29.69
C LEU A 200 37.53 -2.10 28.42
N ASN A 201 38.16 -0.93 28.55
CA ASN A 201 38.48 -0.09 27.40
C ASN A 201 39.46 -0.79 26.46
N ASP A 202 40.52 -1.38 26.99
CA ASP A 202 41.48 -2.17 26.22
C ASP A 202 40.84 -3.41 25.60
N SER A 203 39.94 -4.07 26.33
CA SER A 203 39.18 -5.23 25.84
C SER A 203 38.26 -4.84 24.68
N LYS A 204 37.61 -3.67 24.76
CA LYS A 204 36.78 -3.12 23.69
C LYS A 204 37.60 -2.81 22.45
N GLU A 205 38.79 -2.22 22.58
CA GLU A 205 39.68 -2.01 21.44
C GLU A 205 40.10 -3.32 20.77
N LYS A 206 40.42 -4.35 21.55
CA LYS A 206 40.77 -5.68 21.01
C LYS A 206 39.60 -6.31 20.26
N ILE A 207 38.39 -6.21 20.79
CA ILE A 207 37.16 -6.71 20.14
C ILE A 207 36.93 -5.96 18.82
N ASN A 208 36.98 -4.63 18.83
CA ASN A 208 36.79 -3.83 17.61
C ASN A 208 37.82 -4.18 16.53
N LYS A 209 39.10 -4.39 16.90
CA LYS A 209 40.14 -4.84 15.98
C LYS A 209 39.82 -6.24 15.42
N ALA A 210 39.38 -7.18 16.28
CA ALA A 210 39.00 -8.53 15.85
C ALA A 210 37.78 -8.54 14.91
N GLU A 211 36.77 -7.72 15.18
CA GLU A 211 35.60 -7.54 14.30
C GLU A 211 35.98 -6.97 12.94
N ALA A 212 36.85 -5.96 12.91
CA ALA A 212 37.38 -5.41 11.66
C ALA A 212 38.14 -6.48 10.86
N PHE A 213 38.97 -7.31 11.50
CA PHE A 213 39.64 -8.43 10.85
C PHE A 213 38.67 -9.49 10.34
N MET A 214 37.62 -9.83 11.11
CA MET A 214 36.59 -10.76 10.67
C MET A 214 35.81 -10.25 9.46
N ALA A 215 35.49 -8.96 9.41
CA ALA A 215 34.84 -8.34 8.25
C ALA A 215 35.73 -8.43 7.00
N GLN A 216 37.03 -8.16 7.13
CA GLN A 216 37.98 -8.32 6.03
C GLN A 216 38.11 -9.79 5.58
N LEU A 217 38.12 -10.74 6.51
CA LEU A 217 38.15 -12.17 6.21
C LEU A 217 36.91 -12.62 5.44
N LYS A 218 35.71 -12.22 5.88
CA LYS A 218 34.46 -12.51 5.16
C LYS A 218 34.47 -11.95 3.74
N ALA A 219 34.87 -10.69 3.57
CA ALA A 219 34.98 -10.08 2.24
C ALA A 219 35.99 -10.83 1.34
N LYS A 220 37.12 -11.30 1.91
CA LYS A 220 38.08 -12.13 1.17
C LYS A 220 37.53 -13.51 0.83
N GLN A 221 36.77 -14.14 1.72
CA GLN A 221 36.10 -15.43 1.46
C GLN A 221 35.05 -15.31 0.35
N GLU A 222 34.19 -14.30 0.40
CA GLU A 222 33.20 -14.03 -0.66
C GLU A 222 33.89 -13.80 -2.01
N ARG A 223 35.00 -13.04 -2.00
CA ARG A 223 35.79 -12.84 -3.21
C ARG A 223 36.37 -14.15 -3.72
N LEU A 224 36.89 -15.00 -2.84
CA LEU A 224 37.42 -16.32 -3.19
C LEU A 224 36.33 -17.23 -3.79
N GLU A 225 35.12 -17.23 -3.24
CA GLU A 225 33.99 -18.00 -3.81
C GLU A 225 33.58 -17.48 -5.19
N LYS A 226 33.56 -16.15 -5.38
CA LYS A 226 33.38 -15.54 -6.70
C LYS A 226 34.48 -15.96 -7.69
N TRP A 227 35.74 -15.98 -7.26
CA TRP A 227 36.83 -16.45 -8.11
C TRP A 227 36.71 -17.93 -8.46
N LYS A 228 36.28 -18.78 -7.51
CA LYS A 228 36.06 -20.21 -7.77
C LYS A 228 34.92 -20.46 -8.76
N SER A 229 33.80 -19.74 -8.62
CA SER A 229 32.68 -19.81 -9.58
C SER A 229 33.10 -19.33 -10.97
N LEU A 230 33.75 -18.16 -11.07
CA LEU A 230 34.31 -17.65 -12.33
C LEU A 230 35.32 -18.62 -12.97
N GLN A 231 36.15 -19.29 -12.16
CA GLN A 231 37.09 -20.29 -12.67
C GLN A 231 36.36 -21.54 -13.19
N ALA A 232 35.27 -21.96 -12.55
CA ALA A 232 34.43 -23.06 -13.03
C ALA A 232 33.74 -22.70 -14.34
N GLU A 233 33.11 -21.52 -14.42
CA GLU A 233 32.49 -20.99 -15.65
C GLU A 233 33.51 -20.87 -16.78
N TYR A 234 34.71 -20.36 -16.50
CA TYR A 234 35.77 -20.25 -17.50
C TYR A 234 36.22 -21.63 -18.01
N LYS A 235 36.33 -22.64 -17.13
CA LYS A 235 36.63 -24.02 -17.55
C LYS A 235 35.52 -24.60 -18.42
N GLU A 236 34.26 -24.37 -18.06
CA GLU A 236 33.11 -24.81 -18.84
C GLU A 236 33.08 -24.16 -20.22
N GLN A 237 33.27 -22.83 -20.29
CA GLN A 237 33.37 -22.11 -21.56
C GLN A 237 34.55 -22.57 -22.41
N GLN A 238 35.69 -22.91 -21.82
CA GLN A 238 36.82 -23.48 -22.56
C GLN A 238 36.48 -24.87 -23.13
N GLN A 239 35.77 -25.70 -22.37
CA GLN A 239 35.28 -27.00 -22.87
C GLN A 239 34.25 -26.82 -23.99
N GLU A 240 33.31 -25.90 -23.85
CA GLU A 240 32.35 -25.57 -24.91
C GLU A 240 33.03 -25.02 -26.15
N LYS A 241 33.98 -24.09 -25.99
CA LYS A 241 34.78 -23.55 -27.09
C LYS A 241 35.55 -24.67 -27.80
N ALA A 242 36.14 -25.60 -27.06
CA ALA A 242 36.83 -26.75 -27.65
C ALA A 242 35.86 -27.68 -28.39
N LYS A 243 34.65 -27.93 -27.85
CA LYS A 243 33.58 -28.66 -28.54
C LYS A 243 33.15 -27.94 -29.82
N MET A 244 32.86 -26.64 -29.76
CA MET A 244 32.49 -25.84 -30.92
C MET A 244 33.58 -25.79 -31.98
N LEU A 245 34.87 -25.70 -31.59
CA LEU A 245 35.99 -25.76 -32.53
C LEU A 245 36.07 -27.13 -33.21
N ARG A 246 35.86 -28.23 -32.48
CA ARG A 246 35.76 -29.58 -33.07
C ARG A 246 34.57 -29.68 -34.02
N THR A 247 33.40 -29.18 -33.64
CA THR A 247 32.21 -29.16 -34.52
C THR A 247 32.46 -28.31 -35.75
N LYS A 248 33.11 -27.14 -35.62
CA LYS A 248 33.50 -26.28 -36.74
C LYS A 248 34.51 -26.99 -37.67
N GLN A 249 35.46 -27.74 -37.13
CA GLN A 249 36.38 -28.55 -37.93
C GLN A 249 35.69 -29.71 -38.65
N LEU A 250 34.64 -30.31 -38.07
CA LEU A 250 33.83 -31.33 -38.74
C LEU A 250 32.97 -30.71 -39.87
N VAL A 251 32.44 -29.51 -39.65
CA VAL A 251 31.58 -28.79 -40.60
C VAL A 251 32.38 -28.02 -41.66
N SER A 252 33.67 -27.75 -41.47
CA SER A 252 34.50 -27.05 -42.46
C SER A 252 34.60 -27.78 -43.80
N GLY A 253 34.43 -29.11 -43.78
CA GLY A 253 34.34 -29.93 -44.99
C GLY A 253 32.95 -29.98 -45.63
N ALA A 254 31.88 -29.46 -44.99
CA ALA A 254 30.50 -29.60 -45.45
C ALA A 254 30.27 -28.93 -46.81
N LEU A 255 30.85 -27.75 -47.04
CA LEU A 255 30.84 -27.07 -48.35
C LEU A 255 31.53 -27.93 -49.43
N ASN A 256 32.64 -28.59 -49.10
CA ASN A 256 33.29 -29.52 -50.03
C ASN A 256 32.45 -30.78 -50.29
N TRP A 257 31.69 -31.25 -49.30
CA TRP A 257 30.78 -32.37 -49.45
C TRP A 257 29.55 -31.99 -50.28
N GLU A 258 29.04 -30.77 -50.16
CA GLU A 258 27.93 -30.26 -50.98
C GLU A 258 28.33 -30.18 -52.46
N VAL A 259 29.50 -29.63 -52.76
CA VAL A 259 30.07 -29.63 -54.13
C VAL A 259 30.31 -31.05 -54.64
N LYS A 260 30.81 -31.96 -53.80
CA LYS A 260 30.99 -33.38 -54.18
C LYS A 260 29.65 -34.08 -54.43
N LEU A 261 28.62 -33.78 -53.63
CA LEU A 261 27.30 -34.38 -53.75
C LEU A 261 26.59 -33.89 -55.01
N GLU A 262 26.71 -32.61 -55.35
CA GLU A 262 26.24 -32.04 -56.61
C GLU A 262 26.95 -32.68 -57.81
N ASN A 263 28.28 -32.87 -57.73
CA ASN A 263 29.04 -33.59 -58.76
C ASN A 263 28.61 -35.06 -58.91
N ILE A 264 28.34 -35.76 -57.79
CA ILE A 264 27.84 -37.14 -57.82
C ILE A 264 26.42 -37.20 -58.38
N GLN A 265 25.55 -36.26 -58.04
CA GLN A 265 24.19 -36.16 -58.60
C GLN A 265 24.24 -35.91 -60.11
N ASN A 266 25.11 -35.01 -60.57
CA ASN A 266 25.35 -34.75 -61.99
C ASN A 266 25.92 -35.99 -62.70
N ALA A 267 26.85 -36.72 -62.07
CA ALA A 267 27.38 -37.97 -62.59
C ALA A 267 26.31 -39.08 -62.65
N MET A 268 25.45 -39.19 -61.64
CA MET A 268 24.30 -40.11 -61.62
C MET A 268 23.28 -39.77 -62.71
N TYR A 269 23.01 -38.48 -62.94
CA TYR A 269 22.12 -38.04 -64.02
C TYR A 269 22.71 -38.42 -65.38
N ARG A 270 24.00 -38.15 -65.60
CA ARG A 270 24.73 -38.58 -66.81
C ARG A 270 24.71 -40.10 -66.99
N LEU A 271 24.90 -40.85 -65.92
CA LEU A 271 24.88 -42.32 -65.96
C LEU A 271 23.48 -42.86 -66.26
N LYS A 272 22.42 -42.21 -65.76
CA LYS A 272 21.02 -42.53 -66.07
C LYS A 272 20.69 -42.22 -67.53
N GLU A 273 21.15 -41.08 -68.06
CA GLU A 273 21.06 -40.76 -69.48
C GLU A 273 21.81 -41.76 -70.36
N LEU A 274 23.05 -42.11 -69.99
CA LEU A 274 23.87 -43.07 -70.73
C LEU A 274 23.22 -44.46 -70.73
N LYS A 275 22.66 -44.92 -69.60
CA LYS A 275 21.87 -46.15 -69.55
C LYS A 275 20.65 -46.09 -70.47
N ARG A 276 19.92 -44.96 -70.51
CA ARG A 276 18.78 -44.77 -71.42
C ARG A 276 19.22 -44.84 -72.88
N LYS A 277 20.33 -44.19 -73.23
CA LYS A 277 20.93 -44.23 -74.58
C LYS A 277 21.41 -45.64 -74.93
N GLN A 278 22.02 -46.36 -74.00
CA GLN A 278 22.45 -47.75 -74.20
C GLN A 278 21.26 -48.67 -74.46
N GLN A 279 20.19 -48.52 -73.69
CA GLN A 279 18.96 -49.28 -73.88
C GLN A 279 18.32 -48.98 -75.24
N TYR A 280 18.26 -47.70 -75.64
CA TYR A 280 17.80 -47.30 -76.98
C TYR A 280 18.69 -47.89 -78.10
N VAL A 281 20.00 -47.94 -77.92
CA VAL A 281 20.94 -48.58 -78.87
C VAL A 281 20.72 -50.10 -78.94
N GLN A 282 20.40 -50.75 -77.82
CA GLN A 282 20.06 -52.17 -77.81
C GLN A 282 18.74 -52.45 -78.52
N GLU A 283 17.70 -51.65 -78.24
CA GLU A 283 16.39 -51.73 -78.91
C GLU A 283 16.49 -51.47 -80.42
N THR A 284 17.30 -50.50 -80.84
CA THR A 284 17.54 -50.26 -82.28
C THR A 284 18.36 -51.38 -82.92
N LYS A 285 19.34 -51.97 -82.22
CA LYS A 285 20.06 -53.16 -82.72
C LYS A 285 19.12 -54.37 -82.88
N THR A 286 18.25 -54.63 -81.92
CA THR A 286 17.27 -55.73 -82.03
C THR A 286 16.28 -55.44 -83.15
N ALA A 287 15.80 -54.20 -83.29
CA ALA A 287 14.95 -53.78 -84.40
C ALA A 287 15.64 -53.97 -85.77
N ILE A 288 16.93 -53.64 -85.90
CA ILE A 288 17.71 -53.86 -87.13
C ILE A 288 17.83 -55.36 -87.45
N ILE A 289 18.04 -56.22 -86.44
CA ILE A 289 18.09 -57.68 -86.63
C ILE A 289 16.74 -58.19 -87.13
N VAL A 290 15.64 -57.73 -86.53
CA VAL A 290 14.27 -58.06 -86.98
C VAL A 290 14.06 -57.57 -88.41
N CYS A 291 14.40 -56.32 -88.75
CA CYS A 291 14.29 -55.80 -90.10
C CYS A 291 15.12 -56.63 -91.11
N LYS A 292 16.34 -57.06 -90.78
CA LYS A 292 17.14 -57.94 -91.64
C LYS A 292 16.48 -59.30 -91.87
N GLN A 293 15.90 -59.90 -90.81
CA GLN A 293 15.13 -61.14 -90.94
C GLN A 293 13.88 -60.98 -91.80
N TRP A 294 13.18 -59.84 -91.69
CA TRP A 294 12.02 -59.54 -92.53
C TRP A 294 12.43 -59.33 -93.99
N ILE A 295 13.53 -58.64 -94.26
CA ILE A 295 14.08 -58.47 -95.61
C ILE A 295 14.41 -59.83 -96.26
N GLU A 296 15.02 -60.77 -95.52
CA GLU A 296 15.23 -62.14 -96.01
C GLU A 296 13.92 -62.88 -96.28
N LYS A 297 12.94 -62.81 -95.36
CA LYS A 297 11.64 -63.47 -95.54
C LYS A 297 10.85 -62.91 -96.73
N THR A 298 11.01 -61.63 -97.07
CA THR A 298 10.31 -60.99 -98.19
C THR A 298 10.99 -61.15 -99.56
N LYS A 299 12.16 -61.79 -99.63
CA LYS A 299 12.97 -61.93 -100.85
C LYS A 299 12.25 -62.68 -102.00
N HIS A 300 11.25 -63.49 -101.67
CA HIS A 300 10.49 -64.33 -102.61
C HIS A 300 9.04 -63.87 -102.85
N VAL A 301 8.64 -62.70 -102.34
CA VAL A 301 7.27 -62.19 -102.51
C VAL A 301 6.96 -61.88 -103.99
N GLN A 302 7.94 -61.34 -104.74
CA GLN A 302 7.78 -61.10 -106.18
C GLN A 302 7.56 -62.40 -106.97
N THR A 303 8.25 -63.50 -106.62
CA THR A 303 8.06 -64.79 -107.30
C THR A 303 6.70 -65.45 -107.01
N VAL A 304 6.10 -65.16 -105.85
CA VAL A 304 4.75 -65.66 -105.50
C VAL A 304 3.66 -64.88 -106.25
N GLN A 305 3.87 -63.59 -106.48
CA GLN A 305 2.94 -62.73 -107.21
C GLN A 305 2.78 -63.18 -108.68
N ASP A 306 3.88 -63.53 -109.35
CA ASP A 306 3.86 -64.05 -110.74
C ASP A 306 3.13 -65.40 -110.88
N ILE A 307 3.14 -66.23 -109.83
CA ILE A 307 2.42 -67.51 -109.81
C ILE A 307 0.92 -67.28 -109.57
N PHE A 308 0.56 -66.31 -108.72
CA PHE A 308 -0.83 -65.97 -108.42
C PHE A 308 -1.57 -65.43 -109.65
N GLU A 309 -0.93 -64.55 -110.44
CA GLU A 309 -1.53 -64.02 -111.68
C GLU A 309 -1.84 -65.11 -112.71
N LYS A 310 -0.99 -66.15 -112.80
CA LYS A 310 -1.22 -67.32 -113.68
C LYS A 310 -2.40 -68.20 -113.22
N ILE A 311 -2.65 -68.29 -111.92
CA ILE A 311 -3.75 -69.09 -111.36
C ILE A 311 -5.09 -68.39 -111.60
N VAL A 312 -5.16 -67.07 -111.38
CA VAL A 312 -6.38 -66.26 -111.60
C VAL A 312 -6.84 -66.31 -113.06
N ALA A 313 -5.90 -66.27 -114.02
CA ALA A 313 -6.23 -66.36 -115.44
C ALA A 313 -6.86 -67.71 -115.85
N ASN A 314 -6.48 -68.82 -115.18
CA ASN A 314 -7.03 -70.15 -115.45
C ASN A 314 -8.40 -70.36 -114.79
N GLU A 315 -8.64 -69.75 -113.63
CA GLU A 315 -9.94 -69.80 -112.94
C GLU A 315 -11.04 -69.11 -113.77
N GLN A 316 -10.75 -67.97 -114.38
CA GLN A 316 -11.67 -67.25 -115.27
C GLN A 316 -12.07 -68.06 -116.52
N LYS A 317 -11.14 -68.83 -117.10
CA LYS A 317 -11.44 -69.73 -118.24
C LYS A 317 -12.40 -70.86 -117.85
N ARG A 318 -12.29 -71.38 -116.63
CA ARG A 318 -13.14 -72.47 -116.14
C ARG A 318 -14.57 -71.98 -115.85
N GLU A 319 -14.73 -70.75 -115.35
CA GLU A 319 -16.04 -70.17 -115.06
C GLU A 319 -16.87 -69.88 -116.34
N GLN A 320 -16.21 -69.49 -117.44
CA GLN A 320 -16.87 -69.27 -118.73
C GLN A 320 -17.41 -70.56 -119.36
N LEU A 321 -16.68 -71.68 -119.22
CA LEU A 321 -17.12 -73.00 -119.72
C LEU A 321 -18.31 -73.57 -118.92
N GLY A 322 -18.44 -73.23 -117.64
CA GLY A 322 -19.59 -73.64 -116.80
C GLY A 322 -20.91 -72.97 -117.18
N LYS A 323 -20.87 -71.71 -117.65
CA LYS A 323 -22.05 -70.92 -118.03
C LYS A 323 -22.66 -71.36 -119.38
N LEU A 324 -21.85 -71.89 -120.30
CA LEU A 324 -22.33 -72.39 -121.61
C LEU A 324 -23.04 -73.75 -121.54
N SER A 325 -22.62 -74.64 -120.63
CA SER A 325 -23.22 -75.98 -120.49
C SER A 325 -24.63 -75.97 -119.89
N SER A 326 -24.83 -75.14 -118.87
CA SER A 326 -26.12 -74.99 -118.17
C SER A 326 -27.23 -74.44 -119.08
N SER A 327 -26.90 -73.56 -120.02
CA SER A 327 -27.83 -73.04 -121.02
C SER A 327 -28.32 -74.10 -122.03
N TYR A 328 -27.51 -75.13 -122.33
CA TYR A 328 -27.88 -76.20 -123.26
C TYR A 328 -28.89 -77.20 -122.66
N GLN A 329 -28.86 -77.42 -121.34
CA GLN A 329 -29.79 -78.33 -120.66
C GLN A 329 -31.20 -77.73 -120.48
N GLN A 330 -31.33 -76.40 -120.39
CA GLN A 330 -32.63 -75.72 -120.24
C GLN A 330 -33.48 -75.76 -121.53
N LEU A 331 -32.87 -75.51 -122.70
CA LEU A 331 -33.56 -75.52 -124.00
C LEU A 331 -34.14 -76.88 -124.40
N LYS A 332 -33.56 -77.98 -123.89
CA LYS A 332 -34.04 -79.34 -124.19
C LYS A 332 -35.31 -79.72 -123.41
N LYS A 333 -35.55 -79.10 -122.25
CA LYS A 333 -36.76 -79.32 -121.43
C LYS A 333 -37.98 -78.57 -121.99
N GLU A 334 -37.79 -77.36 -122.53
CA GLU A 334 -38.87 -76.53 -123.07
C GLU A 334 -39.51 -77.10 -124.36
N GLN A 335 -38.75 -77.89 -125.14
CA GLN A 335 -39.26 -78.51 -126.37
C GLN A 335 -40.21 -79.69 -126.12
N GLN A 336 -40.13 -80.32 -124.95
CA GLN A 336 -40.96 -81.48 -124.58
C GLN A 336 -42.33 -81.04 -124.06
N ASP A 337 -42.39 -79.95 -123.28
CA ASP A 337 -43.61 -79.41 -122.64
C ASP A 337 -44.62 -78.79 -123.64
N LEU A 338 -44.16 -78.37 -124.83
CA LEU A 338 -45.00 -77.73 -125.85
C LEU A 338 -45.73 -78.74 -126.76
N LYS A 339 -45.30 -80.01 -126.79
CA LYS A 339 -45.94 -81.06 -127.60
C LYS A 339 -47.17 -81.67 -126.91
N ASP A 340 -47.16 -81.74 -125.58
CA ASP A 340 -48.26 -82.32 -124.79
C ASP A 340 -49.45 -81.35 -124.63
N ARG A 341 -49.24 -80.04 -124.77
CA ARG A 341 -50.29 -79.01 -124.60
C ARG A 341 -51.20 -78.81 -125.82
N LEU A 342 -50.89 -79.42 -126.96
CA LEU A 342 -51.65 -79.28 -128.22
C LEU A 342 -52.72 -80.38 -128.44
N GLN A 343 -52.81 -81.39 -127.57
CA GLN A 343 -53.73 -82.52 -127.69
C GLN A 343 -55.01 -82.43 -126.83
N GLN A 344 -55.26 -81.36 -126.06
CA GLN A 344 -56.32 -81.38 -125.03
C GLN A 344 -57.25 -80.16 -124.93
N THR A 345 -57.42 -79.31 -125.95
CA THR A 345 -58.45 -78.23 -125.84
C THR A 345 -59.23 -77.99 -127.13
N GLU A 346 -60.22 -78.86 -127.34
CA GLU A 346 -61.44 -78.62 -128.13
C GLU A 346 -62.54 -78.18 -127.15
N PHE A 347 -63.24 -77.08 -127.46
CA PHE A 347 -64.57 -76.67 -127.00
C PHE A 347 -64.75 -75.69 -125.81
N VAL A 348 -65.43 -74.57 -126.15
CA VAL A 348 -66.28 -73.66 -125.33
C VAL A 348 -65.58 -72.58 -124.48
N LEU A 349 -65.60 -71.28 -124.85
CA LEU A 349 -66.71 -70.30 -124.96
C LEU A 349 -67.48 -70.07 -123.64
N ASN A 350 -67.16 -68.99 -122.92
CA ASN A 350 -68.08 -67.93 -122.47
C ASN A 350 -67.55 -67.20 -121.22
N GLU A 351 -67.17 -65.95 -121.45
CA GLU A 351 -67.58 -64.71 -120.74
C GLU A 351 -68.78 -64.79 -119.75
N PRO A 352 -69.12 -63.71 -118.98
CA PRO A 352 -68.38 -62.50 -118.56
C PRO A 352 -68.66 -62.08 -117.09
N ILE A 353 -68.04 -60.98 -116.61
CA ILE A 353 -68.66 -59.80 -115.93
C ILE A 353 -67.63 -59.06 -115.04
N GLN A 354 -67.26 -57.88 -115.56
CA GLN A 354 -67.22 -56.56 -114.92
C GLN A 354 -66.75 -56.41 -113.45
N GLN A 355 -65.65 -55.66 -113.30
CA GLN A 355 -65.78 -54.23 -112.97
C GLN A 355 -64.95 -53.37 -113.93
N LEU A 356 -65.50 -52.19 -114.20
CA LEU A 356 -65.19 -51.21 -115.23
C LEU A 356 -64.45 -50.01 -114.62
N GLY A 357 -63.59 -49.37 -115.42
CA GLY A 357 -63.37 -47.91 -115.38
C GLY A 357 -62.11 -47.44 -114.68
N GLN A 358 -61.30 -46.53 -115.21
CA GLN A 358 -61.47 -45.60 -116.34
C GLN A 358 -60.06 -45.08 -116.73
N VAL A 359 -59.69 -45.13 -118.01
CA VAL A 359 -59.69 -44.02 -119.01
C VAL A 359 -58.40 -43.20 -118.93
N HIS A 360 -57.52 -43.25 -119.94
CA HIS A 360 -57.57 -42.59 -121.26
C HIS A 360 -57.39 -41.06 -121.23
N GLU A 361 -56.65 -40.59 -122.23
CA GLU A 361 -56.54 -39.19 -122.68
C GLU A 361 -55.78 -38.22 -121.76
N GLN A 362 -54.49 -38.06 -122.06
CA GLN A 362 -53.98 -36.96 -122.89
C GLN A 362 -52.45 -37.02 -122.82
N THR A 363 -51.80 -37.80 -123.68
CA THR A 363 -51.60 -37.44 -125.09
C THR A 363 -51.03 -36.02 -125.20
N ARG A 364 -49.70 -36.01 -125.38
CA ARG A 364 -49.13 -35.37 -126.58
C ARG A 364 -49.09 -33.84 -126.55
N ARG A 365 -48.17 -33.32 -125.74
CA ARG A 365 -47.45 -32.03 -125.91
C ARG A 365 -46.52 -31.93 -124.70
N LEU A 366 -45.20 -31.98 -124.81
CA LEU A 366 -44.38 -30.98 -125.47
C LEU A 366 -42.94 -31.47 -125.43
N ARG A 367 -42.52 -32.12 -126.52
CA ARG A 367 -41.10 -32.45 -126.74
C ARG A 367 -40.42 -31.54 -127.75
N GLN A 368 -41.04 -30.44 -128.19
CA GLN A 368 -40.38 -29.44 -129.04
C GLN A 368 -41.25 -28.18 -129.19
N LEU A 369 -40.97 -27.14 -128.39
CA LEU A 369 -40.79 -25.73 -128.83
C LEU A 369 -40.54 -24.80 -127.64
N SER A 370 -39.53 -23.94 -127.81
CA SER A 370 -39.04 -22.85 -126.94
C SER A 370 -38.26 -23.30 -125.70
N ASN A 371 -36.92 -23.33 -125.68
CA ASN A 371 -35.95 -22.39 -126.23
C ASN A 371 -36.23 -20.94 -125.81
N LEU A 372 -35.22 -20.34 -125.15
CA LEU A 372 -35.04 -18.90 -124.91
C LEU A 372 -35.96 -18.22 -123.89
N SER A 373 -35.61 -18.36 -122.61
CA SER A 373 -35.27 -17.17 -121.81
C SER A 373 -34.24 -17.53 -120.74
N ILE A 374 -32.97 -17.61 -121.12
CA ILE A 374 -32.05 -16.45 -121.00
C ILE A 374 -31.64 -16.24 -119.54
N GLN A 375 -30.42 -16.70 -119.25
CA GLN A 375 -29.33 -15.85 -118.74
C GLN A 375 -29.76 -14.42 -118.36
N LYS A 376 -30.14 -14.14 -117.11
CA LYS A 376 -30.03 -12.74 -116.62
C LYS A 376 -30.09 -12.43 -115.13
N LYS A 377 -30.19 -13.37 -114.21
CA LYS A 377 -30.20 -13.04 -112.76
C LYS A 377 -29.66 -14.22 -111.94
N GLY A 378 -28.37 -14.37 -111.65
CA GLY A 378 -27.40 -13.30 -111.39
C GLY A 378 -27.77 -12.61 -110.08
N LEU A 379 -26.91 -12.74 -109.07
CA LEU A 379 -26.65 -11.66 -108.11
C LEU A 379 -27.91 -11.01 -107.51
N HIS A 380 -28.76 -11.83 -106.89
CA HIS A 380 -29.84 -11.34 -106.04
C HIS A 380 -30.15 -12.37 -104.97
N ILE A 381 -29.24 -12.51 -104.01
CA ILE A 381 -29.47 -12.45 -102.55
C ILE A 381 -28.21 -12.99 -101.87
N GLU A 382 -27.13 -12.23 -102.06
CA GLU A 382 -25.90 -12.29 -101.27
C GLU A 382 -25.99 -11.36 -100.03
N LEU A 383 -27.16 -10.81 -99.68
CA LEU A 383 -27.17 -9.57 -98.90
C LEU A 383 -28.32 -9.37 -97.88
N SER A 384 -29.07 -10.40 -97.46
CA SER A 384 -30.29 -10.15 -96.65
C SER A 384 -30.60 -11.04 -95.43
N SER A 385 -29.62 -11.66 -94.77
CA SER A 385 -29.83 -12.01 -93.34
C SER A 385 -28.60 -11.85 -92.44
N LEU A 386 -27.50 -11.36 -92.99
CA LEU A 386 -26.33 -10.76 -92.31
C LEU A 386 -26.67 -9.42 -91.60
N LYS A 387 -27.91 -9.26 -91.12
CA LYS A 387 -28.43 -8.00 -90.55
C LYS A 387 -29.28 -8.16 -89.29
N LYS A 388 -29.33 -9.32 -88.63
CA LYS A 388 -30.13 -9.46 -87.39
C LYS A 388 -29.51 -10.14 -86.17
N GLN A 389 -28.33 -10.75 -86.24
CA GLN A 389 -27.70 -11.31 -85.03
C GLN A 389 -26.24 -10.87 -84.85
N LEU A 390 -25.92 -9.72 -85.42
CA LEU A 390 -24.81 -8.86 -85.04
C LEU A 390 -25.35 -7.82 -84.04
N GLN A 391 -25.78 -8.30 -82.88
CA GLN A 391 -25.90 -7.49 -81.67
C GLN A 391 -25.44 -8.37 -80.50
N SER A 392 -24.27 -8.01 -79.99
CA SER A 392 -23.59 -8.48 -78.78
C SER A 392 -23.15 -9.95 -78.74
N LEU A 393 -21.98 -10.27 -79.32
CA LEU A 393 -20.73 -10.33 -78.54
C LEU A 393 -19.63 -11.04 -79.35
N GLU A 394 -18.61 -10.26 -79.69
CA GLU A 394 -17.35 -10.74 -80.23
C GLU A 394 -16.54 -11.48 -79.16
N LYS A 395 -15.80 -12.47 -79.67
CA LYS A 395 -14.84 -13.36 -79.01
C LYS A 395 -13.75 -12.60 -78.23
N ILE A 396 -12.95 -13.42 -77.51
CA ILE A 396 -11.64 -13.16 -76.87
C ILE A 396 -11.85 -13.04 -75.34
N ASP A 397 -11.15 -13.68 -74.43
CA ASP A 397 -10.03 -14.63 -74.42
C ASP A 397 -9.93 -15.16 -72.96
N PRO A 398 -9.05 -16.13 -72.64
CA PRO A 398 -9.05 -16.85 -71.36
C PRO A 398 -8.54 -16.01 -70.17
N LEU A 399 -8.87 -16.47 -68.94
CA LEU A 399 -8.41 -16.05 -67.60
C LEU A 399 -8.90 -14.69 -67.03
N ASN A 400 -9.31 -14.71 -65.75
CA ASN A 400 -9.20 -13.63 -64.73
C ASN A 400 -10.43 -13.04 -64.00
N GLU A 401 -11.58 -13.71 -63.82
CA GLU A 401 -12.65 -13.16 -62.95
C GLU A 401 -13.23 -14.09 -61.88
N GLN A 402 -12.40 -14.98 -61.31
CA GLN A 402 -12.62 -15.48 -59.94
C GLN A 402 -11.51 -15.09 -58.95
N LEU A 403 -10.50 -14.34 -59.40
CA LEU A 403 -9.38 -13.83 -58.58
C LEU A 403 -9.56 -12.37 -58.11
N GLY A 404 -10.71 -11.73 -58.37
CA GLY A 404 -11.00 -10.37 -57.86
C GLY A 404 -11.65 -10.33 -56.47
N PHE A 405 -12.30 -11.41 -56.04
CA PHE A 405 -13.06 -11.43 -54.78
C PHE A 405 -12.23 -11.83 -53.55
N VAL A 406 -11.07 -12.48 -53.76
CA VAL A 406 -10.18 -12.92 -52.67
C VAL A 406 -9.16 -11.84 -52.32
N ASP A 407 -8.59 -11.14 -53.31
CA ASP A 407 -7.58 -10.10 -53.05
C ASP A 407 -8.16 -8.86 -52.35
N LYS A 408 -9.41 -8.48 -52.64
CA LYS A 408 -10.09 -7.38 -51.93
C LYS A 408 -10.38 -7.71 -50.47
N LYS A 409 -10.67 -8.97 -50.11
CA LYS A 409 -10.95 -9.35 -48.72
C LYS A 409 -9.68 -9.46 -47.87
N VAL A 410 -8.57 -9.93 -48.45
CA VAL A 410 -7.28 -10.03 -47.75
C VAL A 410 -6.71 -8.64 -47.43
N ALA A 411 -6.79 -7.68 -48.37
CA ALA A 411 -6.38 -6.30 -48.13
C ALA A 411 -7.24 -5.57 -47.06
N THR A 412 -8.55 -5.84 -46.98
CA THR A 412 -9.41 -5.29 -45.92
C THR A 412 -9.15 -5.90 -44.55
N MET A 413 -8.69 -7.16 -44.47
CA MET A 413 -8.42 -7.82 -43.20
C MET A 413 -7.11 -7.33 -42.56
N GLU A 414 -6.09 -7.02 -43.35
CA GLU A 414 -4.82 -6.45 -42.86
C GLU A 414 -4.97 -4.99 -42.40
N THR A 415 -5.75 -4.18 -43.12
CA THR A 415 -6.06 -2.79 -42.72
C THR A 415 -6.93 -2.72 -41.47
N LEU A 416 -7.87 -3.65 -41.27
CA LEU A 416 -8.67 -3.75 -40.03
C LEU A 416 -7.85 -4.25 -38.84
N LYS A 417 -6.89 -5.16 -39.05
CA LYS A 417 -5.95 -5.57 -37.98
C LYS A 417 -5.06 -4.41 -37.52
N GLN A 418 -4.52 -3.61 -38.44
CA GLN A 418 -3.72 -2.43 -38.08
C GLN A 418 -4.55 -1.36 -37.38
N LYS A 419 -5.79 -1.09 -37.83
CA LYS A 419 -6.69 -0.15 -37.15
C LYS A 419 -7.13 -0.63 -35.76
N ARG A 420 -7.26 -1.94 -35.53
CA ARG A 420 -7.57 -2.50 -34.20
C ARG A 420 -6.43 -2.31 -33.21
N VAL A 421 -5.18 -2.51 -33.63
CA VAL A 421 -4.00 -2.25 -32.78
C VAL A 421 -3.86 -0.76 -32.47
N GLN A 422 -4.10 0.13 -33.45
CA GLN A 422 -4.13 1.57 -33.21
C GLN A 422 -5.29 2.01 -32.30
N TYR A 423 -6.45 1.37 -32.39
CA TYR A 423 -7.59 1.64 -31.51
C TYR A 423 -7.35 1.18 -30.08
N GLU A 424 -6.75 0.01 -29.87
CA GLU A 424 -6.38 -0.48 -28.52
C GLU A 424 -5.29 0.40 -27.88
N ASP A 425 -4.32 0.91 -28.65
CA ASP A 425 -3.30 1.85 -28.15
C ASP A 425 -3.87 3.25 -27.84
N LEU A 426 -4.76 3.78 -28.71
CA LEU A 426 -5.49 5.03 -28.46
C LEU A 426 -6.42 4.92 -27.25
N LYS A 427 -7.13 3.80 -27.09
CA LYS A 427 -8.00 3.55 -25.93
C LYS A 427 -7.19 3.50 -24.64
N ASN A 428 -6.05 2.81 -24.63
CA ASN A 428 -5.15 2.78 -23.48
C ASN A 428 -4.52 4.16 -23.18
N ARG A 429 -4.23 4.97 -24.20
CA ARG A 429 -3.75 6.36 -24.02
C ARG A 429 -4.84 7.27 -23.45
N ILE A 430 -6.09 7.12 -23.88
CA ILE A 430 -7.23 7.87 -23.34
C ILE A 430 -7.50 7.45 -21.89
N ASP A 431 -7.44 6.16 -21.56
CA ASP A 431 -7.66 5.69 -20.17
C ASP A 431 -6.52 6.11 -19.24
N LYS A 432 -5.26 6.09 -19.71
CA LYS A 432 -4.11 6.68 -19.00
C LYS A 432 -4.21 8.20 -18.86
N GLY A 433 -4.72 8.88 -19.88
CA GLY A 433 -4.98 10.32 -19.86
C GLY A 433 -6.08 10.70 -18.88
N LYS A 434 -7.18 9.94 -18.82
CA LYS A 434 -8.28 10.14 -17.85
C LYS A 434 -7.82 9.91 -16.43
N THR A 435 -7.09 8.84 -16.16
CA THR A 435 -6.52 8.58 -14.82
C THR A 435 -5.44 9.60 -14.43
N PHE A 436 -4.70 10.16 -15.39
CA PHE A 436 -3.79 11.28 -15.14
C PHE A 436 -4.54 12.57 -14.83
N ILE A 437 -5.60 12.91 -15.58
CA ILE A 437 -6.45 14.10 -15.34
C ILE A 437 -7.14 13.99 -13.98
N GLU A 438 -7.69 12.83 -13.61
CA GLU A 438 -8.29 12.60 -12.29
C GLU A 438 -7.27 12.78 -11.16
N LYS A 439 -6.04 12.24 -11.31
CA LYS A 439 -4.97 12.49 -10.34
C LYS A 439 -4.57 13.96 -10.27
N THR A 440 -4.44 14.62 -11.41
CA THR A 440 -4.02 16.03 -11.48
C THR A 440 -5.10 16.96 -10.91
N LEU A 441 -6.39 16.64 -11.07
CA LEU A 441 -7.50 17.36 -10.43
C LEU A 441 -7.51 17.15 -8.90
N VAL A 442 -7.22 15.93 -8.43
CA VAL A 442 -7.09 15.66 -6.99
C VAL A 442 -5.88 16.40 -6.41
N ASP A 443 -4.74 16.40 -7.10
CA ASP A 443 -3.54 17.12 -6.67
C ASP A 443 -3.72 18.64 -6.74
N LEU A 444 -4.41 19.18 -7.75
CA LEU A 444 -4.82 20.59 -7.82
C LEU A 444 -5.72 20.97 -6.65
N SER A 445 -6.72 20.15 -6.32
CA SER A 445 -7.60 20.43 -5.17
C SER A 445 -6.87 20.38 -3.81
N LYS A 446 -5.77 19.63 -3.72
CA LYS A 446 -4.90 19.63 -2.53
C LYS A 446 -4.02 20.87 -2.50
N LEU A 447 -3.41 21.23 -3.63
CA LEU A 447 -2.56 22.42 -3.75
C LEU A 447 -3.36 23.72 -3.57
N GLU A 448 -4.60 23.78 -4.05
CA GLU A 448 -5.53 24.89 -3.79
C GLU A 448 -5.83 25.03 -2.29
N LYS A 449 -6.11 23.92 -1.59
CA LYS A 449 -6.31 23.94 -0.13
C LYS A 449 -5.05 24.29 0.66
N GLU A 450 -3.90 23.82 0.21
CA GLU A 450 -2.60 24.18 0.81
C GLU A 450 -2.28 25.65 0.58
N TYR A 451 -2.63 26.21 -0.58
CA TYR A 451 -2.50 27.63 -0.91
C TYR A 451 -3.49 28.50 -0.11
N GLU A 452 -4.76 28.06 0.05
CA GLU A 452 -5.75 28.69 0.92
C GLU A 452 -5.26 28.76 2.38
N GLN A 453 -4.70 27.67 2.90
CA GLN A 453 -4.15 27.61 4.26
C GLN A 453 -2.90 28.47 4.41
N ALA A 454 -2.02 28.51 3.40
CA ALA A 454 -0.83 29.36 3.40
C ALA A 454 -1.20 30.86 3.40
N LEU A 455 -2.20 31.26 2.61
CA LEU A 455 -2.69 32.65 2.56
C LEU A 455 -3.36 33.11 3.86
N VAL A 456 -4.08 32.21 4.56
CA VAL A 456 -4.68 32.51 5.87
C VAL A 456 -3.61 32.59 6.97
N ASN A 457 -2.53 31.81 6.88
CA ASN A 457 -1.46 31.80 7.88
C ASN A 457 -0.50 32.99 7.77
N GLU A 458 -0.26 33.55 6.58
CA GLU A 458 0.57 34.77 6.41
C GLU A 458 -0.21 36.08 6.65
N GLY A 459 -1.55 36.04 6.67
CA GLY A 459 -2.42 37.17 7.02
C GLY A 459 -2.39 38.35 6.04
N THR A 460 -1.50 38.36 5.05
CA THR A 460 -1.32 39.44 4.06
C THR A 460 -1.04 38.85 2.68
N CYS A 461 -1.71 39.37 1.64
CA CYS A 461 -1.54 38.87 0.28
C CYS A 461 -0.17 39.29 -0.31
N PRO A 462 0.66 38.35 -0.79
CA PRO A 462 2.01 38.65 -1.29
C PRO A 462 2.04 39.41 -2.64
N LEU A 463 0.90 39.61 -3.31
CA LEU A 463 0.84 40.35 -4.57
C LEU A 463 0.36 41.80 -4.42
N CYS A 464 -0.49 42.10 -3.43
CA CYS A 464 -1.13 43.42 -3.28
C CYS A 464 -1.17 43.97 -1.85
N GLY A 465 -0.60 43.26 -0.87
CA GLY A 465 -0.35 43.75 0.50
C GLY A 465 -1.59 43.96 1.39
N HIS A 466 -2.78 43.50 0.97
CA HIS A 466 -4.01 43.61 1.78
C HIS A 466 -4.15 42.47 2.79
N GLU A 467 -4.76 42.75 3.94
CA GLU A 467 -5.07 41.76 4.99
C GLU A 467 -6.12 40.74 4.52
N VAL A 468 -5.82 39.45 4.68
CA VAL A 468 -6.63 38.33 4.22
C VAL A 468 -7.32 37.66 5.40
N ASN A 469 -8.66 37.66 5.42
CA ASN A 469 -9.51 36.98 6.40
C ASN A 469 -10.35 35.88 5.73
N GLN A 470 -10.67 34.80 6.46
CA GLN A 470 -11.34 33.59 5.95
C GLN A 470 -12.60 33.86 5.10
N GLU A 471 -13.39 34.89 5.40
CA GLU A 471 -14.60 35.23 4.62
C GLU A 471 -14.30 35.82 3.24
N LYS A 472 -13.16 36.50 3.05
CA LYS A 472 -12.79 37.11 1.76
C LYS A 472 -12.16 36.11 0.79
N VAL A 473 -11.56 35.02 1.28
CA VAL A 473 -10.93 33.98 0.43
C VAL A 473 -11.99 33.18 -0.33
N MET A 474 -13.15 32.93 0.29
CA MET A 474 -14.26 32.18 -0.32
C MET A 474 -15.00 32.96 -1.42
N THR A 475 -14.86 34.28 -1.49
CA THR A 475 -15.56 35.12 -2.48
C THR A 475 -14.78 35.31 -3.78
N PHE A 476 -13.46 35.08 -3.80
CA PHE A 476 -12.61 35.33 -4.98
C PHE A 476 -12.38 34.11 -5.88
N LEU A 477 -12.79 32.89 -5.48
CA LEU A 477 -12.48 31.63 -6.17
C LEU A 477 -13.71 30.80 -6.57
N HIS A 478 -14.93 31.36 -6.44
CA HIS A 478 -16.19 30.71 -6.82
C HIS A 478 -17.06 31.55 -7.79
N GLU A 479 -16.43 32.39 -8.61
CA GLU A 479 -16.91 32.75 -9.96
C GLU A 479 -16.08 31.99 -10.99
#